data_AF-A0A497G0E1-F1
#
_entry.id   AF-A0A497G0E1-F1
#
_cell.length_a   1.000
_cell.length_b   1.000
_cell.length_c   1.000
_cell.angle_alpha   90.00
_cell.angle_beta   90.00
_cell.angle_gamma   90.00
#
_symmetry.space_group_name_H-M   'P 1'
#
loop_
_entity.id
_entity.type
_entity.pdbx_description
1 polymer ?
#
loop_
_entity_poly.entity_id
_entity_poly.type
_entity_poly.pdbx_seq_one_letter_code
_entity_poly.pdbx_strand_id
1 'polypeptide(L)'
;MVEQIVEKLFNMMAARILILHILANKVSTGYSLLKEISRILKTDLKISTFYTILHDLEREGYIKSFIEKRKQGIKYYQITDKGLKVLSKTKAVVLSKIHVLSRYLEETPPIF
;
A
#
# COMPACT_ATOMS: atom_id res chain seq x y z
N MET A 1 -9.97 6.61 -21.00
CA MET A 1 -9.65 7.74 -20.09
C MET A 1 -10.06 7.46 -18.65
N VAL A 2 -11.30 7.04 -18.38
CA VAL A 2 -11.78 6.74 -17.00
C VAL A 2 -11.12 5.49 -16.41
N GLU A 3 -10.98 4.40 -17.16
CA GLU A 3 -10.37 3.15 -16.68
C GLU A 3 -8.95 3.35 -16.12
N GLN A 4 -8.09 4.07 -16.84
CA GLN A 4 -6.72 4.37 -16.39
C GLN A 4 -6.70 5.22 -15.10
N ILE A 5 -7.69 6.10 -14.93
CA ILE A 5 -7.84 6.90 -13.71
C ILE A 5 -8.23 5.96 -12.55
N VAL A 6 -9.21 5.08 -12.76
CA VAL A 6 -9.66 4.10 -11.76
C VAL A 6 -8.52 3.18 -11.34
N GLU A 7 -7.79 2.61 -12.30
CA GLU A 7 -6.65 1.74 -12.04
C GLU A 7 -5.56 2.47 -11.24
N LYS A 8 -5.22 3.71 -11.64
CA LYS A 8 -4.24 4.53 -10.93
C LYS A 8 -4.67 4.81 -9.48
N LEU A 9 -5.93 5.19 -9.26
CA LEU A 9 -6.47 5.45 -7.92
C LEU A 9 -6.46 4.18 -7.06
N PHE A 10 -6.86 3.05 -7.63
CA PHE A 10 -6.83 1.76 -6.96
C PHE A 10 -5.40 1.37 -6.56
N ASN A 11 -4.44 1.46 -7.49
CA ASN A 11 -3.04 1.12 -7.22
C ASN A 11 -2.43 2.00 -6.13
N MET A 12 -2.74 3.29 -6.10
CA MET A 12 -2.29 4.20 -5.03
C MET A 12 -2.91 3.86 -3.67
N MET A 13 -4.18 3.48 -3.63
CA MET A 13 -4.85 3.04 -2.40
C MET A 13 -4.27 1.70 -1.92
N ALA A 14 -4.17 0.72 -2.81
CA ALA A 14 -3.68 -0.61 -2.51
C ALA A 14 -2.21 -0.60 -2.05
N ALA A 15 -1.35 0.21 -2.69
CA ALA A 15 0.04 0.36 -2.29
C ALA A 15 0.20 0.83 -0.82
N ARG A 16 -0.64 1.77 -0.35
CA ARG A 16 -0.61 2.22 1.07
C ARG A 16 -0.89 1.07 2.03
N ILE A 17 -1.91 0.28 1.73
CA ILE A 17 -2.32 -0.86 2.57
C ILE A 17 -1.25 -1.94 2.55
N LEU A 18 -0.67 -2.23 1.37
CA LEU A 18 0.39 -3.22 1.20
C LEU A 18 1.67 -2.82 1.92
N ILE A 19 2.07 -1.54 1.88
CA ILE A 19 3.24 -1.06 2.66
C ILE A 19 3.05 -1.36 4.14
N LEU A 20 1.90 -0.96 4.71
CA LEU A 20 1.61 -1.22 6.12
C LEU A 20 1.56 -2.73 6.39
N HIS A 21 0.91 -3.51 5.53
CA HIS A 21 0.82 -4.94 5.71
C HIS A 21 2.19 -5.65 5.68
N ILE A 22 3.05 -5.30 4.72
CA ILE A 22 4.39 -5.88 4.62
C ILE A 22 5.22 -5.48 5.85
N LEU A 23 5.17 -4.21 6.25
CA LEU A 23 5.91 -3.70 7.40
C LEU A 23 5.41 -4.19 8.75
N ALA A 24 4.15 -4.64 8.83
CA ALA A 24 3.62 -5.33 10.01
C ALA A 24 4.24 -6.71 10.22
N ASN A 25 4.74 -7.35 9.14
CA ASN A 25 5.33 -8.68 9.21
C ASN A 25 6.86 -8.65 9.25
N LYS A 26 7.50 -7.64 8.66
CA LYS A 26 8.96 -7.53 8.60
C LYS A 26 9.43 -6.08 8.37
N VAL A 27 10.57 -5.73 8.97
CA VAL A 27 11.34 -4.54 8.57
C VAL A 27 11.78 -4.70 7.11
N SER A 28 11.76 -3.63 6.31
CA SER A 28 12.13 -3.69 4.89
C SER A 28 12.76 -2.41 4.36
N THR A 29 13.56 -2.52 3.30
CA THR A 29 14.11 -1.36 2.57
C THR A 29 13.08 -0.79 1.61
N GLY A 30 13.25 0.48 1.21
CA GLY A 30 12.39 1.10 0.18
C GLY A 30 12.39 0.33 -1.15
N TYR A 31 13.55 -0.16 -1.59
CA TYR A 31 13.65 -0.95 -2.82
C TYR A 31 12.91 -2.29 -2.71
N SER A 32 13.07 -3.01 -1.59
CA SER A 32 12.39 -4.29 -1.36
C SER A 32 10.87 -4.11 -1.34
N LEU A 33 10.38 -3.07 -0.66
CA LEU A 33 8.95 -2.72 -0.63
C LEU A 33 8.41 -2.43 -2.03
N LEU A 34 9.08 -1.55 -2.79
CA LEU A 34 8.66 -1.20 -4.14
C LEU A 34 8.57 -2.44 -5.04
N LYS A 35 9.61 -3.28 -5.04
CA LYS A 35 9.65 -4.50 -5.84
C LYS A 35 8.52 -5.47 -5.48
N GLU A 36 8.27 -5.65 -4.18
CA GLU A 36 7.22 -6.55 -3.70
C GLU A 36 5.82 -6.04 -4.03
N ILE A 37 5.56 -4.73 -3.88
CA ILE A 37 4.27 -4.10 -4.19
C ILE A 37 3.99 -4.12 -5.69
N SER A 38 4.96 -3.75 -6.53
CA SER A 38 4.80 -3.80 -7.99
C SER A 38 4.48 -5.21 -8.47
N ARG A 39 5.10 -6.23 -7.87
CA ARG A 39 4.81 -7.64 -8.14
C ARG A 39 3.38 -8.02 -7.75
N ILE A 40 2.92 -7.63 -6.56
CA ILE A 40 1.56 -7.95 -6.07
C ILE A 40 0.49 -7.28 -6.93
N LEU A 41 0.68 -5.99 -7.24
CA LEU A 41 -0.27 -5.20 -8.03
C LEU A 41 -0.16 -5.46 -9.54
N LYS A 42 0.82 -6.26 -9.98
CA LYS A 42 1.12 -6.51 -11.40
C LYS A 42 1.25 -5.19 -12.21
N THR A 43 1.86 -4.18 -11.60
CA THR A 43 1.99 -2.85 -12.18
C THR A 43 3.35 -2.24 -11.83
N ASP A 44 3.93 -1.47 -12.75
CA ASP A 44 5.15 -0.72 -12.50
C ASP A 44 4.82 0.56 -11.72
N LEU A 45 4.75 0.42 -10.39
CA LEU A 45 4.54 1.56 -9.52
C LEU A 45 5.70 2.56 -9.69
N LYS A 46 5.38 3.79 -10.10
CA LYS A 46 6.38 4.84 -10.28
C LYS A 46 7.14 5.08 -8.98
N ILE A 47 8.47 5.12 -9.07
CA ILE A 47 9.37 5.38 -7.94
C ILE A 47 8.97 6.66 -7.19
N SER A 48 8.65 7.73 -7.92
CA SER A 48 8.21 8.99 -7.32
C SER A 48 6.93 8.83 -6.50
N THR A 49 5.92 8.17 -7.06
CA THR A 49 4.65 7.90 -6.37
C THR A 49 4.86 7.04 -5.13
N PHE A 50 5.69 6.01 -5.23
CA PHE A 50 6.02 5.14 -4.10
C PHE A 50 6.66 5.92 -2.94
N TYR A 51 7.65 6.77 -3.22
CA TYR A 51 8.30 7.56 -2.17
C TYR A 51 7.41 8.67 -1.62
N THR A 52 6.50 9.24 -2.41
CA THR A 52 5.44 10.13 -1.89
C THR A 52 4.56 9.41 -0.88
N ILE A 53 4.13 8.18 -1.19
CA ILE A 53 3.32 7.37 -0.27
C ILE A 53 4.08 7.07 1.02
N LEU A 54 5.36 6.65 0.93
CA LEU A 54 6.18 6.41 2.12
C LEU A 54 6.32 7.67 2.97
N HIS A 55 6.58 8.81 2.35
CA HIS A 55 6.71 10.08 3.04
C HIS A 55 5.40 10.47 3.76
N ASP A 56 4.24 10.29 3.13
CA ASP A 56 2.94 10.54 3.77
C ASP A 56 2.71 9.63 4.98
N LEU A 57 2.97 8.33 4.84
CA LEU A 57 2.81 7.37 5.93
C LEU A 57 3.77 7.64 7.09
N GLU A 58 5.00 8.06 6.79
CA GLU A 58 6.01 8.43 7.79
C GLU A 58 5.65 9.74 8.50
N ARG A 59 5.23 10.77 7.74
CA ARG A 59 4.74 12.06 8.28
C ARG A 59 3.56 11.87 9.21
N GLU A 60 2.63 10.97 8.87
CA GLU A 60 1.49 10.65 9.73
C GLU A 60 1.84 9.72 10.89
N GLY A 61 3.08 9.22 10.98
CA GLY A 61 3.58 8.39 12.07
C GLY A 61 3.06 6.95 12.03
N TYR A 62 2.58 6.45 10.89
CA TYR A 62 2.20 5.04 10.74
C TYR A 62 3.40 4.13 10.51
N ILE A 63 4.46 4.68 9.93
CA ILE A 63 5.75 4.03 9.77
C ILE A 63 6.84 4.95 10.29
N LYS A 64 8.00 4.37 10.58
CA LYS A 64 9.23 5.09 10.90
C LYS A 64 10.37 4.53 10.08
N SER A 65 11.39 5.34 9.85
CA SER A 65 12.61 4.91 9.21
C SER A 65 13.83 5.00 10.11
N PHE A 66 14.85 4.23 9.76
CA PHE A 66 16.15 4.27 10.38
C PHE A 66 17.22 3.83 9.39
N ILE A 67 18.47 4.20 9.67
CA ILE A 67 19.63 3.80 8.87
C ILE A 67 20.39 2.72 9.63
N GLU A 68 20.59 1.57 9.01
CA GLU A 68 21.37 0.50 9.62
C GLU A 68 22.87 0.80 9.47
N LYS A 69 23.54 1.14 10.58
CA LYS A 69 24.98 1.51 10.59
C LYS A 69 25.90 0.42 10.01
N ARG A 70 25.46 -0.85 10.00
CA ARG A 70 26.22 -1.99 9.49
C ARG A 70 26.10 -2.18 7.96
N LYS A 71 25.14 -1.52 7.29
CA LYS A 71 24.91 -1.62 5.84
C LYS A 71 24.82 -0.24 5.21
N GLN A 72 25.94 0.24 4.64
CA GLN A 72 26.06 1.32 3.63
C GLN A 72 25.01 2.44 3.64
N GLY A 73 24.57 2.95 4.80
CA GLY A 73 23.59 4.05 4.83
C GLY A 73 22.20 3.71 4.29
N ILE A 74 21.83 2.42 4.19
CA ILE A 74 20.53 2.01 3.63
C ILE A 74 19.39 2.38 4.59
N LYS A 75 18.37 3.07 4.08
CA LYS A 75 17.15 3.44 4.81
C LYS A 75 16.20 2.23 4.88
N TYR A 76 15.92 1.80 6.11
CA TYR A 76 14.93 0.79 6.45
C TYR A 76 13.66 1.43 6.98
N TYR A 77 12.54 0.74 6.82
CA TYR A 77 11.23 1.15 7.32
C TYR A 77 10.67 0.07 8.24
N GLN A 78 9.91 0.51 9.25
CA GLN A 78 9.19 -0.34 10.19
C GLN A 78 7.83 0.29 10.50
N ILE A 79 6.81 -0.54 10.70
CA ILE A 79 5.50 -0.06 11.16
C ILE A 79 5.56 0.41 12.61
N THR A 80 4.70 1.37 12.98
CA THR A 80 4.50 1.79 14.37
C THR A 80 3.23 1.16 14.94
N ASP A 81 3.00 1.28 16.26
CA ASP A 81 1.74 0.85 16.88
C ASP A 81 0.52 1.61 16.32
N LYS A 82 0.71 2.89 15.97
CA LYS A 82 -0.31 3.69 15.27
C LYS A 82 -0.61 3.10 13.89
N GLY A 83 0.43 2.70 13.16
CA GLY A 83 0.30 2.02 11.86
C GLY A 83 -0.41 0.68 11.94
N LEU A 84 -0.12 -0.14 12.96
CA LEU A 84 -0.82 -1.41 13.17
C LEU A 84 -2.32 -1.21 13.42
N LYS A 85 -2.67 -0.24 14.27
CA LYS A 85 -4.07 0.12 14.54
C LYS A 85 -4.79 0.60 13.27
N VAL A 86 -4.14 1.44 12.45
CA VAL A 86 -4.75 1.93 11.20
C VAL A 86 -4.88 0.81 10.17
N LEU A 87 -3.89 -0.08 10.04
CA LEU A 87 -3.93 -1.22 9.14
C LEU A 87 -5.12 -2.14 9.44
N SER A 88 -5.35 -2.46 10.72
CA SER A 88 -6.47 -3.30 11.14
C SER A 88 -7.83 -2.70 10.71
N LYS A 89 -8.04 -1.40 10.99
CA LYS A 89 -9.27 -0.69 10.60
C LYS A 89 -9.43 -0.63 9.08
N THR A 90 -8.38 -0.25 8.36
CA THR A 90 -8.41 -0.10 6.90
C THR A 90 -8.66 -1.44 6.20
N LYS A 91 -8.04 -2.54 6.68
CA LYS A 91 -8.26 -3.87 6.12
C LYS A 91 -9.73 -4.28 6.21
N ALA A 92 -10.36 -4.09 7.36
CA ALA A 92 -11.79 -4.40 7.54
C ALA A 92 -12.67 -3.56 6.60
N VAL A 93 -12.45 -2.25 6.54
CA VAL A 93 -13.22 -1.32 5.70
C VAL A 93 -13.10 -1.68 4.21
N VAL A 94 -11.88 -1.91 3.73
CA VAL A 94 -11.62 -2.16 2.30
C VAL A 94 -12.21 -3.50 1.87
N LEU A 95 -12.01 -4.56 2.64
CA LEU A 95 -12.59 -5.87 2.32
C LEU A 95 -14.11 -5.82 2.29
N SER A 96 -14.74 -5.15 3.27
CA SER A 96 -16.19 -4.98 3.31
C SER A 96 -16.71 -4.19 2.10
N LYS A 97 -16.08 -3.06 1.77
CA LYS A 97 -16.51 -2.21 0.65
C LYS A 97 -16.33 -2.88 -0.71
N ILE A 98 -15.20 -3.54 -0.93
CA ILE A 98 -14.94 -4.30 -2.16
C ILE A 98 -15.97 -5.41 -2.31
N HIS A 99 -16.26 -6.15 -1.24
CA HIS A 99 -17.22 -7.24 -1.27
C HIS A 99 -18.64 -6.78 -1.59
N VAL A 100 -19.09 -5.64 -1.05
CA VAL A 100 -20.41 -5.07 -1.38
C VAL A 100 -20.45 -4.63 -2.84
N LEU A 101 -19.40 -3.95 -3.32
CA LEU A 101 -19.32 -3.47 -4.70
C LEU A 101 -19.27 -4.63 -5.70
N SER A 102 -18.45 -5.65 -5.43
CA SER A 102 -18.31 -6.81 -6.32
C SER A 102 -19.63 -7.56 -6.45
N ARG A 103 -20.31 -7.81 -5.31
CA ARG A 103 -21.63 -8.43 -5.30
C ARG A 103 -22.62 -7.66 -6.19
N TYR A 104 -22.71 -6.34 -6.00
CA TYR A 104 -23.63 -5.53 -6.78
C TYR A 104 -23.34 -5.61 -8.28
N LEU A 105 -22.08 -5.54 -8.69
CA LEU A 105 -21.68 -5.60 -10.10
C LEU A 105 -21.91 -6.99 -10.73
N GLU A 106 -21.75 -8.07 -9.95
CA GLU A 106 -21.99 -9.45 -10.40
C GLU A 106 -23.49 -9.78 -10.50
N GLU A 107 -24.31 -9.23 -9.61
CA GLU A 107 -25.76 -9.42 -9.59
C GLU A 107 -26.51 -8.55 -10.61
N THR A 108 -25.92 -7.41 -11.02
CA THR A 108 -26.47 -6.60 -12.11
C THR A 108 -26.25 -7.29 -13.46
N PRO A 109 -27.28 -7.42 -14.31
CA PRO A 109 -27.13 -7.98 -15.65
C PRO A 109 -26.03 -7.25 -16.42
N PRO A 110 -25.22 -7.95 -17.23
CA PRO A 110 -24.18 -7.30 -18.02
C PRO A 110 -24.81 -6.21 -18.90
N ILE A 111 -24.20 -5.02 -18.86
CA ILE A 111 -24.57 -3.89 -19.71
C ILE A 111 -23.92 -4.15 -21.08
N PHE A 112 -24.56 -5.04 -21.86
CA PHE A 112 -24.27 -5.42 -23.25
C PHE A 112 -22.90 -6.06 -23.55
#